data_AF-A0A6J4PC11-F1
#
_entry.id   AF-A0A6J4PC11-F1
#
_cell.length_a   1.000
_cell.length_b   1.000
_cell.length_c   1.000
_cell.angle_alpha   90.00
_cell.angle_beta   90.00
_cell.angle_gamma   90.00
#
_symmetry.space_group_name_H-M   'P 1'
#
loop_
_entity.id
_entity.type
_entity.pdbx_description
1 polymer ?
#
loop_
_entity_poly.entity_id
_entity_poly.type
_entity_poly.pdbx_seq_one_letter_code
_entity_poly.pdbx_strand_id
1 'polypeptide(L)'
;MNPPKVTDEDYINFIIATPRDATATEAERVQPESRDAPAHDAFTRLLQRLEPDPETLWTETRTQINLTSGILVLDDSTLEKPYSEFNALVYRHWSDKQKEVVSGINLITLL
;
A
#
# COMPACT_ATOMS: atom_id res chain seq x y z
N MET A 1 23.33 -24.22 11.47
CA MET A 1 22.04 -23.51 11.27
C MET A 1 21.92 -23.26 9.77
N ASN A 2 20.78 -23.53 9.14
CA ASN A 2 20.60 -23.24 7.72
C ASN A 2 20.64 -21.72 7.50
N PRO A 3 21.19 -21.23 6.37
CA PRO A 3 21.15 -19.81 6.05
C PRO A 3 19.69 -19.32 5.94
N PRO A 4 19.41 -18.06 6.28
CA PRO A 4 18.08 -17.49 6.09
C PRO A 4 17.71 -17.52 4.60
N LYS A 5 16.46 -17.94 4.31
CA LYS A 5 15.92 -18.01 2.93
C LYS A 5 15.41 -16.67 2.39
N VAL A 6 15.21 -15.69 3.27
CA VAL A 6 14.67 -14.36 2.96
C VAL A 6 15.51 -13.29 3.65
N THR A 7 15.71 -12.18 2.97
CA THR A 7 16.36 -10.96 3.47
C THR A 7 15.32 -9.91 3.85
N ASP A 8 15.78 -8.83 4.46
CA ASP A 8 14.99 -7.61 4.69
C ASP A 8 14.54 -6.97 3.36
N GLU A 9 15.42 -6.92 2.36
CA GLU A 9 15.10 -6.40 1.01
C GLU A 9 13.94 -7.17 0.36
N ASP A 10 13.92 -8.50 0.47
CA ASP A 10 12.83 -9.33 -0.06
C ASP A 10 11.47 -8.92 0.55
N TYR A 11 11.46 -8.66 1.86
CA TYR A 11 10.25 -8.31 2.59
C TYR A 11 9.83 -6.85 2.36
N ILE A 12 10.78 -5.93 2.20
CA ILE A 12 10.51 -4.54 1.80
C ILE A 12 9.84 -4.51 0.43
N ASN A 13 10.38 -5.25 -0.53
CA ASN A 13 9.79 -5.36 -1.87
C ASN A 13 8.38 -5.97 -1.83
N PHE A 14 8.17 -6.98 -0.99
CA PHE A 14 6.85 -7.54 -0.74
C PHE A 14 5.85 -6.51 -0.21
N ILE A 15 6.23 -5.71 0.82
CA ILE A 15 5.34 -4.69 1.40
C ILE A 15 5.00 -3.60 0.38
N ILE A 16 5.98 -3.13 -0.41
CA ILE A 16 5.75 -2.13 -1.45
C ILE A 16 4.77 -2.64 -2.50
N ALA A 17 4.86 -3.92 -2.87
CA ALA A 17 4.00 -4.54 -3.86
C ALA A 17 2.62 -5.00 -3.33
N THR A 18 2.42 -5.03 -2.01
CA THR A 18 1.23 -5.64 -1.37
C THR A 18 0.41 -4.61 -0.59
N PRO A 19 -0.61 -3.99 -1.21
CA PRO A 19 -1.31 -2.84 -0.64
C PRO A 19 -2.36 -3.18 0.44
N ARG A 20 -2.65 -4.46 0.72
CA ARG A 20 -3.74 -4.85 1.63
C ARG A 20 -3.31 -5.91 2.66
N ASP A 21 -3.00 -7.11 2.18
CA ASP A 21 -2.84 -8.28 3.06
C ASP A 21 -1.35 -8.62 3.22
N ALA A 22 -0.61 -7.77 3.94
CA ALA A 22 0.81 -7.98 4.22
C ALA A 22 1.05 -9.07 5.29
N THR A 23 0.67 -10.31 4.96
CA THR A 23 0.83 -11.48 5.85
C THR A 23 1.96 -12.39 5.37
N ALA A 24 2.51 -13.20 6.27
CA ALA A 24 3.55 -14.18 5.91
C ALA A 24 3.05 -15.25 4.90
N THR A 25 1.76 -15.58 4.94
CA THR A 25 1.13 -16.49 3.96
C THR A 25 0.97 -15.85 2.59
N GLU A 26 0.64 -14.56 2.55
CA GLU A 26 0.64 -13.83 1.28
C GLU A 26 2.05 -13.65 0.72
N ALA A 27 3.03 -13.39 1.59
CA ALA A 27 4.43 -13.31 1.22
C ALA A 27 4.91 -14.61 0.58
N GLU A 28 4.56 -15.78 1.13
CA GLU A 28 4.80 -17.09 0.53
C GLU A 28 4.10 -17.25 -0.83
N ARG A 29 2.81 -16.90 -0.91
CA ARG A 29 1.98 -17.09 -2.11
C ARG A 29 2.50 -16.33 -3.33
N VAL A 30 3.09 -15.16 -3.12
CA VAL A 30 3.56 -14.28 -4.21
C VAL A 30 5.03 -14.49 -4.60
N GLN A 31 5.71 -15.49 -4.01
CA GLN A 31 7.08 -15.80 -4.39
C GLN A 31 7.17 -16.40 -5.80
N PRO A 32 8.28 -16.16 -6.52
CA PRO A 32 8.59 -16.90 -7.73
C PRO A 32 8.67 -18.40 -7.46
N GLU A 33 8.16 -19.21 -8.40
CA GLU A 33 8.29 -20.67 -8.33
C GLU A 33 9.77 -21.07 -8.33
N SER A 34 10.19 -21.75 -7.27
CA SER A 34 11.53 -22.35 -7.19
C SER A 34 11.54 -23.53 -6.22
N ARG A 35 12.50 -24.45 -6.41
CA ARG A 35 12.63 -25.65 -5.57
C ARG A 35 12.82 -25.31 -4.08
N ASP A 36 13.44 -24.17 -3.79
CA ASP A 36 13.80 -23.75 -2.44
C ASP A 36 13.06 -22.49 -1.96
N ALA A 37 11.93 -22.16 -2.61
CA ALA A 37 11.13 -20.97 -2.30
C ALA A 37 10.84 -20.84 -0.79
N PRO A 38 10.84 -19.59 -0.26
CA PRO A 38 10.55 -19.37 1.14
C PRO A 38 9.06 -19.56 1.43
N ALA A 39 8.78 -20.35 2.47
CA ALA A 39 7.44 -20.48 3.03
C ALA A 39 7.16 -19.39 4.08
N HIS A 40 5.93 -19.28 4.55
CA HIS A 40 5.48 -18.31 5.56
C HIS A 40 6.36 -18.31 6.84
N ASP A 41 6.90 -19.46 7.21
CA ASP A 41 7.79 -19.59 8.36
C ASP A 41 9.14 -18.88 8.18
N ALA A 42 9.62 -18.72 6.94
CA ALA A 42 10.84 -18.00 6.62
C ALA A 42 10.65 -16.49 6.84
N PHE A 43 9.50 -15.96 6.42
CA PHE A 43 9.10 -14.57 6.68
C PHE A 43 8.86 -14.33 8.17
N THR A 44 8.22 -15.27 8.87
CA THR A 44 8.03 -15.17 10.33
C THR A 44 9.37 -15.10 11.06
N ARG A 45 10.33 -15.97 10.71
CA ARG A 45 11.69 -15.93 11.28
C ARG A 45 12.48 -14.68 10.90
N LEU A 46 12.22 -14.09 9.75
CA LEU A 46 12.78 -12.79 9.38
C LEU A 46 12.26 -11.71 10.33
N LEU A 47 10.94 -11.58 10.46
CA LEU A 47 10.32 -10.59 11.31
C LEU A 47 10.77 -10.68 12.77
N GLN A 48 11.04 -11.90 13.27
CA GLN A 48 11.53 -12.14 14.63
C GLN A 48 12.98 -11.71 14.87
N ARG A 49 13.80 -11.55 13.82
CA ARG A 49 15.23 -11.19 13.93
C ARG A 49 15.54 -9.79 13.40
N LEU A 50 14.56 -9.08 12.85
CA LEU A 50 14.74 -7.71 12.42
C LEU A 50 14.93 -6.82 13.65
N GLU A 51 15.85 -5.86 13.52
CA GLU A 51 16.14 -4.84 14.53
C GLU A 51 15.76 -3.47 13.93
N PRO A 52 15.11 -2.57 14.71
CA PRO A 52 14.68 -2.77 16.10
C PRO A 52 13.52 -3.76 16.21
N ASP A 53 13.40 -4.41 17.36
CA ASP A 53 12.23 -5.23 17.65
C ASP A 53 10.92 -4.39 17.55
N PRO A 54 9.78 -5.02 17.24
CA PRO A 54 8.52 -4.30 17.03
C PRO A 54 8.06 -3.44 18.22
N GLU A 55 8.37 -3.84 19.47
CA GLU A 55 7.97 -3.11 20.67
C GLU A 55 8.83 -1.84 20.86
N THR A 56 10.12 -1.93 20.55
CA THR A 56 11.02 -0.79 20.49
C THR A 56 10.57 0.21 19.41
N LEU A 57 10.32 -0.26 18.18
CA LEU A 57 9.83 0.60 17.10
C LEU A 57 8.50 1.27 17.45
N TRP A 58 7.58 0.52 18.07
CA TRP A 58 6.31 1.07 18.53
C TRP A 58 6.50 2.14 19.61
N THR A 59 7.39 1.91 20.57
CA THR A 59 7.68 2.87 21.65
C THR A 59 8.19 4.21 21.12
N GLU A 60 8.97 4.20 20.03
CA GLU A 60 9.41 5.41 19.36
C GLU A 60 8.29 6.07 18.54
N THR A 61 7.66 5.29 17.64
CA THR A 61 6.68 5.81 16.67
C THR A 61 5.38 6.28 17.33
N ARG A 62 4.96 5.67 18.45
CA ARG A 62 3.74 6.07 19.18
C ARG A 62 3.77 7.54 19.63
N THR A 63 4.96 8.11 19.83
CA THR A 63 5.12 9.51 20.23
C THR A 63 4.80 10.49 19.11
N GLN A 64 4.78 10.01 17.86
CA GLN A 64 4.57 10.80 16.65
C GLN A 64 3.13 10.76 16.14
N ILE A 65 2.26 9.96 16.77
CA ILE A 65 0.86 9.76 16.34
C ILE A 65 -0.11 10.16 17.45
N ASN A 66 -1.24 10.78 17.08
CA ASN A 66 -2.33 11.02 18.01
C ASN A 66 -3.33 9.87 17.95
N LEU A 67 -3.40 9.07 19.01
CA LEU A 67 -4.29 7.90 19.08
C LEU A 67 -5.76 8.26 19.39
N THR A 68 -6.02 9.51 19.78
CA THR A 68 -7.34 9.97 20.25
C THR A 68 -8.04 10.92 19.29
N SER A 69 -7.39 11.26 18.18
CA SER A 69 -7.95 12.11 17.13
C SER A 69 -7.58 11.56 15.76
N GLY A 70 -8.48 11.70 14.80
CA GLY A 70 -8.20 11.40 13.40
C GLY A 70 -8.17 12.66 12.54
N ILE A 71 -7.71 12.51 11.30
CA ILE A 71 -7.91 13.48 10.23
C ILE A 71 -8.84 12.78 9.23
N LEU A 72 -9.89 13.47 8.80
CA LEU A 72 -10.66 13.05 7.65
C LEU A 72 -10.02 13.69 6.42
N VAL A 73 -9.43 12.88 5.54
CA VAL A 73 -8.85 13.37 4.29
C VAL A 73 -9.92 13.28 3.21
N LEU A 74 -10.25 14.43 2.61
CA LEU A 74 -11.10 14.53 1.44
C LEU A 74 -10.20 14.84 0.26
N ASP A 75 -10.10 13.91 -0.67
CA ASP A 75 -9.34 14.08 -1.91
C ASP A 75 -10.26 13.86 -3.10
N ASP A 76 -10.19 14.75 -4.09
CA ASP A 76 -10.97 14.66 -5.31
C ASP A 76 -10.11 14.15 -6.48
N SER A 77 -10.69 13.27 -7.28
CA SER A 77 -10.07 12.73 -8.48
C SER A 77 -11.02 12.87 -9.65
N THR A 78 -10.51 13.37 -10.78
CA THR A 78 -11.29 13.46 -12.02
C THR A 78 -11.03 12.22 -12.87
N LEU A 79 -12.04 11.37 -13.02
CA LEU A 79 -12.03 10.31 -14.02
C LEU A 79 -12.40 10.92 -15.37
N GLU A 80 -11.41 11.15 -16.21
CA GLU A 80 -11.58 11.72 -17.56
C GLU A 80 -12.51 10.84 -18.42
N LYS A 81 -13.49 11.46 -19.08
CA LYS A 81 -14.49 10.82 -19.95
C LYS A 81 -14.60 11.56 -21.29
N PRO A 82 -13.54 11.59 -22.11
CA PRO A 82 -13.50 12.38 -23.35
C PRO A 82 -14.54 11.96 -24.40
N TYR A 83 -15.01 10.71 -24.36
CA TYR A 83 -15.95 10.14 -25.33
C TYR A 83 -17.32 9.80 -24.72
N SER A 84 -17.60 10.22 -23.48
CA SER A 84 -18.90 9.94 -22.87
C SER A 84 -19.95 10.87 -23.46
N GLU A 85 -21.11 10.30 -23.78
CA GLU A 85 -22.32 11.09 -23.98
C GLU A 85 -22.71 11.81 -22.68
N PHE A 86 -23.50 12.87 -22.82
CA PHE A 86 -23.99 13.66 -21.70
C PHE A 86 -24.81 12.77 -20.75
N ASN A 87 -24.45 12.82 -19.47
CA ASN A 87 -25.24 12.29 -18.38
C ASN A 87 -25.06 13.18 -17.15
N ALA A 88 -25.91 12.99 -16.15
CA ALA A 88 -25.95 13.83 -14.96
C ALA A 88 -24.65 13.82 -14.11
N LEU A 89 -23.75 12.85 -14.31
CA LEU A 89 -22.50 12.70 -13.57
C LEU A 89 -21.29 13.30 -14.30
N VAL A 90 -21.40 13.55 -15.60
CA VAL A 90 -20.29 14.06 -16.42
C VAL A 90 -20.36 15.58 -16.45
N TYR A 91 -19.32 16.23 -15.92
CA TYR A 91 -19.20 17.68 -15.90
C TYR A 91 -17.81 18.15 -16.32
N ARG A 92 -17.62 19.47 -16.38
CA ARG A 92 -16.35 20.11 -16.72
C ARG A 92 -15.51 20.32 -15.46
N HIS A 93 -14.31 19.76 -15.45
CA HIS A 93 -13.36 19.82 -14.32
C HIS A 93 -12.00 20.29 -14.80
N TRP A 94 -11.24 21.00 -13.97
CA TRP A 94 -9.83 21.26 -14.26
C TRP A 94 -9.02 19.97 -14.07
N SER A 95 -8.27 19.54 -15.08
CA SER A 95 -7.32 18.42 -14.96
C SER A 95 -5.92 18.97 -14.80
N ASP A 96 -5.33 18.75 -13.62
CA ASP A 96 -3.93 19.11 -13.40
C ASP A 96 -2.94 18.28 -14.21
N LYS A 97 -3.37 17.11 -14.70
CA LYS A 97 -2.60 16.27 -15.62
C LYS A 97 -2.55 16.87 -17.02
N GLN A 98 -3.71 17.30 -17.54
CA GLN A 98 -3.83 17.85 -18.91
C GLN A 98 -3.56 19.36 -18.96
N LYS A 99 -3.56 20.04 -17.81
CA LYS A 99 -3.47 21.50 -17.68
C LYS A 99 -4.57 22.23 -18.45
N GLU A 100 -5.76 21.65 -18.48
CA GLU A 100 -6.93 22.21 -19.13
C GLU A 100 -8.23 21.73 -18.48
N VAL A 101 -9.35 22.32 -18.89
CA VAL A 101 -10.67 21.85 -18.49
C VAL A 101 -11.05 20.62 -19.33
N VAL A 102 -11.36 19.51 -18.67
CA VAL A 102 -11.74 18.23 -19.28
C VAL A 102 -13.20 17.87 -18.95
N SER A 103 -13.77 16.95 -19.74
CA SER A 103 -15.02 16.28 -19.39
C SER A 103 -14.73 15.06 -18.53
N GLY A 104 -15.38 14.92 -17.37
CA GLY A 104 -15.09 13.81 -16.47
C GLY A 104 -16.13 13.63 -15.38
N ILE A 105 -15.91 12.61 -14.55
CA ILE A 105 -16.68 12.35 -13.33
C ILE A 105 -15.76 12.65 -12.15
N ASN A 106 -16.21 13.50 -11.23
CA ASN A 106 -15.48 13.74 -9.98
C ASN A 106 -15.77 12.63 -8.97
N LEU A 107 -14.71 12.08 -8.40
CA LEU A 107 -14.74 11.06 -7.35
C LEU A 107 -14.14 11.68 -6.09
N ILE A 108 -14.91 11.68 -5.00
CA ILE A 108 -14.41 12.09 -3.69
C ILE A 108 -14.06 10.85 -2.89
N THR A 109 -12.81 10.76 -2.46
CA THR A 109 -12.36 9.71 -1.54
C THR A 109 -12.33 10.28 -0.12
N LEU A 110 -12.79 9.46 0.83
CA LEU A 110 -12.76 9.75 2.27
C LEU A 110 -11.83 8.72 2.92
N LEU A 111 -10.71 9.19 3.51
CA LEU A 111 -9.75 8.38 4.26
C LEU A 111 -9.66 8.84 5.71
#